data_AF-A0A1F3XW11-F1
#
_entry.id   AF-A0A1F3XW11-F1
#
_cell.length_a   1.000
_cell.length_b   1.000
_cell.length_c   1.000
_cell.angle_alpha   90.00
_cell.angle_beta   90.00
_cell.angle_gamma   90.00
#
_symmetry.space_group_name_H-M   'P 1'
#
loop_
_entity.id
_entity.type
_entity.pdbx_description
1 polymer ?
#
loop_
_entity_poly.entity_id
_entity_poly.type
_entity_poly.pdbx_seq_one_letter_code
_entity_poly.pdbx_strand_id
1 'polypeptide(L)'
;MLSNLCQKPVLNFCDSPRKVEELFWLISQSQLGRNTLASFLPLYRAKEISIEPFPAEIVRELEKVRLQSDPLGAVYVNDGVTATIYLDMKSEYGALAILLFHEIIHALDDNLNASGLKLLTRVQREKLILQSEILAFEKQYLLANELKEEFPALRLFLNARYPKSKILNQHLRAADIVELYQLKSA
;
A
#
# COMPACT_ATOMS: atom_id res chain seq x y z
N MET A 1 25.32 -2.55 -8.53
CA MET A 1 25.04 -1.65 -9.67
C MET A 1 23.77 -0.84 -9.38
N LEU A 2 23.86 0.19 -8.54
CA LEU A 2 22.77 1.16 -8.24
C LEU A 2 23.14 2.58 -8.74
N SER A 3 24.17 2.69 -9.58
CA SER A 3 24.90 3.94 -9.84
C SER A 3 24.27 4.89 -10.87
N ASN A 4 23.11 4.57 -11.44
CA ASN A 4 22.48 5.41 -12.47
C ASN A 4 21.19 6.15 -12.00
N LEU A 5 20.95 6.23 -10.69
CA LEU A 5 19.79 6.96 -10.11
C LEU A 5 20.16 8.36 -9.57
N CYS A 6 21.35 8.88 -9.88
CA CYS A 6 21.90 10.13 -9.32
C CYS A 6 21.42 11.43 -10.00
N GLN A 7 20.13 11.55 -10.28
CA GLN A 7 19.49 12.86 -10.30
C GLN A 7 18.26 12.75 -9.40
N LYS A 8 18.26 13.45 -8.24
CA LYS A 8 17.05 13.57 -7.42
C LYS A 8 16.00 14.21 -8.35
N PRO A 9 14.94 13.49 -8.75
CA PRO A 9 13.87 14.13 -9.48
C PRO A 9 13.32 15.24 -8.58
N VAL A 10 12.97 16.39 -9.17
CA VAL A 10 12.14 17.36 -8.45
C VAL A 10 10.80 16.67 -8.22
N LEU A 11 10.63 16.11 -7.03
CA LEU A 11 9.43 15.37 -6.66
C LEU A 11 8.32 16.35 -6.36
N ASN A 12 7.31 16.38 -7.23
CA ASN A 12 6.03 16.95 -6.89
C ASN A 12 5.11 15.82 -6.43
N PHE A 13 4.84 15.75 -5.13
CA PHE A 13 3.98 14.72 -4.55
C PHE A 13 2.53 14.79 -5.02
N CYS A 14 2.11 15.93 -5.59
CA CYS A 14 0.78 16.13 -6.17
C CYS A 14 0.63 15.55 -7.58
N ASP A 15 1.72 15.24 -8.27
CA ASP A 15 1.65 14.67 -9.62
C ASP A 15 1.28 13.19 -9.55
N SER A 16 0.68 12.65 -10.60
CA SER A 16 0.49 11.21 -10.75
C SER A 16 1.80 10.56 -11.25
N PRO A 17 2.19 9.37 -10.76
CA PRO A 17 3.32 8.63 -11.32
C PRO A 17 3.07 8.24 -12.78
N ARG A 18 4.15 8.14 -13.56
CA ARG A 18 4.07 7.67 -14.95
C ARG A 18 4.26 6.17 -15.07
N LYS A 19 4.98 5.58 -14.11
CA LYS A 19 5.32 4.16 -14.06
C LYS A 19 5.53 3.72 -12.61
N VAL A 20 5.34 2.44 -12.35
CA VAL A 20 5.41 1.86 -11.00
C VAL A 20 6.81 2.02 -10.39
N GLU A 21 7.86 2.00 -11.21
CA GLU A 21 9.24 2.14 -10.74
C GLU A 21 9.53 3.50 -10.10
N GLU A 22 8.76 4.55 -10.42
CA GLU A 22 8.87 5.82 -9.72
C GLU A 22 8.43 5.66 -8.26
N LEU A 23 7.33 4.93 -8.01
CA LEU A 23 6.87 4.62 -6.66
C LEU A 23 7.89 3.75 -5.90
N PHE A 24 8.45 2.73 -6.56
CA PHE A 24 9.55 1.94 -5.97
C PHE A 24 10.75 2.79 -5.62
N TRP A 25 11.11 3.75 -6.48
CA TRP A 25 12.19 4.67 -6.20
C TRP A 25 11.89 5.49 -4.93
N LEU A 26 10.67 6.03 -4.76
CA LEU A 26 10.31 6.76 -3.54
C LEU A 26 10.35 5.87 -2.31
N ILE A 27 9.77 4.66 -2.37
CA ILE A 27 9.83 3.68 -1.28
C ILE A 27 11.29 3.37 -0.91
N SER A 28 12.18 3.22 -1.90
CA SER A 28 13.60 2.90 -1.67
C SER A 28 14.42 4.02 -0.99
N GLN A 29 13.84 5.21 -0.82
CA GLN A 29 14.49 6.28 -0.05
C GLN A 29 14.49 5.99 1.45
N SER A 30 13.55 5.15 1.94
CA SER A 30 13.50 4.64 3.31
C SER A 30 14.36 3.38 3.49
N GLN A 31 14.94 3.20 4.68
CA GLN A 31 15.67 1.96 5.02
C GLN A 31 14.72 0.77 5.09
N LEU A 32 13.56 0.94 5.73
CA LEU A 32 12.51 -0.06 5.74
C LEU A 32 12.07 -0.40 4.30
N GLY A 33 11.83 0.64 3.49
CA GLY A 33 11.43 0.48 2.09
C GLY A 33 12.44 -0.31 1.26
N ARG A 34 13.75 -0.04 1.39
CA ARG A 34 14.80 -0.83 0.72
C ARG A 34 14.77 -2.30 1.09
N ASN A 35 14.64 -2.60 2.39
CA ASN A 35 14.62 -3.98 2.87
C ASN A 35 13.40 -4.74 2.34
N THR A 36 12.23 -4.12 2.40
CA THR A 36 10.99 -4.72 1.87
C THR A 36 11.06 -4.93 0.35
N LEU A 37 11.54 -3.93 -0.40
CA LEU A 37 11.70 -4.06 -1.86
C LEU A 37 12.71 -5.13 -2.25
N ALA A 38 13.74 -5.39 -1.43
CA ALA A 38 14.70 -6.47 -1.69
C ALA A 38 14.02 -7.85 -1.69
N SER A 39 13.01 -8.06 -0.85
CA SER A 39 12.19 -9.28 -0.83
C SER A 39 11.12 -9.30 -1.91
N PHE A 40 10.50 -8.15 -2.19
CA PHE A 40 9.38 -8.05 -3.15
C PHE A 40 9.81 -8.11 -4.62
N LEU A 41 10.87 -7.38 -4.99
CA LEU A 41 11.26 -7.22 -6.40
C LEU A 41 11.60 -8.54 -7.12
N PRO A 42 12.21 -9.56 -6.48
CA PRO A 42 12.37 -10.88 -7.10
C PRO A 42 11.04 -11.51 -7.54
N LEU A 43 10.02 -11.50 -6.67
CA LEU A 43 8.69 -12.06 -6.93
C LEU A 43 7.98 -11.29 -8.05
N TYR A 44 8.07 -9.95 -8.00
CA TYR A 44 7.52 -9.08 -9.05
C TYR A 44 8.16 -9.34 -10.42
N ARG A 45 9.49 -9.48 -10.47
CA ARG A 45 10.23 -9.75 -11.73
C ARG A 45 9.98 -11.16 -12.27
N ALA A 46 9.75 -12.13 -11.38
CA ALA A 46 9.38 -13.49 -11.73
C ALA A 46 7.91 -13.61 -12.17
N LYS A 47 7.11 -12.54 -12.02
CA LYS A 47 5.65 -12.52 -12.24
C LYS A 47 4.87 -13.44 -11.29
N GLU A 48 5.43 -13.71 -10.12
CA GLU A 48 4.72 -14.40 -9.05
C GLU A 48 3.72 -13.45 -8.37
N ILE A 49 4.06 -12.16 -8.30
CA ILE A 49 3.15 -11.07 -7.93
C ILE A 49 3.10 -10.08 -9.09
N SER A 50 1.90 -9.75 -9.55
CA SER A 50 1.69 -8.75 -10.61
C SER A 50 1.23 -7.41 -10.02
N ILE A 51 1.57 -6.31 -10.69
CA ILE A 51 0.99 -4.98 -10.40
C ILE A 51 0.24 -4.55 -11.65
N GLU A 52 -1.07 -4.37 -11.52
CA GLU A 52 -1.96 -4.11 -12.64
C GLU A 52 -2.86 -2.90 -12.37
N PRO A 53 -3.35 -2.20 -13.42
CA PRO A 53 -4.39 -1.21 -13.22
C PRO A 53 -5.67 -1.86 -12.70
N PHE A 54 -6.45 -1.14 -11.89
CA PHE A 54 -7.77 -1.61 -11.50
C PHE A 54 -8.64 -1.95 -12.73
N PRO A 55 -9.40 -3.06 -12.70
CA PRO A 55 -10.38 -3.37 -13.74
C PRO A 55 -11.37 -2.22 -13.89
N ALA A 56 -11.67 -1.82 -15.12
CA ALA A 56 -12.51 -0.65 -15.41
C ALA A 56 -13.92 -0.75 -14.80
N GLU A 57 -14.44 -1.96 -14.62
CA GLU A 57 -15.71 -2.20 -13.93
C GLU A 57 -15.63 -1.90 -12.44
N ILE A 58 -14.56 -2.34 -11.77
CA ILE A 58 -14.33 -2.07 -10.34
C ILE A 58 -14.15 -0.57 -10.11
N VAL A 59 -13.38 0.12 -10.96
CA VAL A 59 -13.21 1.58 -10.86
C VAL A 59 -14.56 2.30 -10.95
N ARG A 60 -15.41 1.94 -11.92
CA ARG A 60 -16.73 2.55 -12.11
C ARG A 60 -17.65 2.36 -10.91
N GLU A 61 -17.61 1.20 -10.26
CA GLU A 61 -18.41 0.97 -9.05
C GLU A 61 -17.86 1.72 -7.84
N LEU A 62 -16.53 1.73 -7.66
CA LEU A 62 -15.89 2.47 -6.58
C LEU A 62 -16.12 3.98 -6.71
N GLU A 63 -16.08 4.54 -7.93
CA GLU A 63 -16.36 5.97 -8.19
C GLU A 63 -17.77 6.40 -7.78
N LYS A 64 -18.76 5.49 -7.72
CA LYS A 64 -20.13 5.81 -7.29
C LYS A 64 -20.26 6.01 -5.78
N VAL A 65 -19.38 5.38 -5.01
CA VAL A 65 -19.47 5.33 -3.53
C VAL A 65 -18.31 6.02 -2.83
N ARG A 66 -17.20 6.26 -3.53
CA ARG A 66 -16.02 6.92 -2.98
C ARG A 66 -16.29 8.42 -2.80
N LEU A 67 -15.94 8.95 -1.64
CA LEU A 67 -15.83 10.39 -1.46
C LEU A 67 -14.70 10.92 -2.37
N GLN A 68 -14.93 12.03 -3.08
CA GLN A 68 -13.94 12.62 -3.99
C GLN A 68 -12.56 12.92 -3.35
N SER A 69 -12.49 12.96 -2.01
CA SER A 69 -11.29 13.31 -1.26
C SER A 69 -10.30 12.15 -1.04
N ASP A 70 -10.72 10.89 -1.22
CA ASP A 70 -9.88 9.75 -0.89
C ASP A 70 -9.31 9.11 -2.17
N PRO A 71 -8.00 8.79 -2.22
CA PRO A 71 -7.41 8.13 -3.36
C PRO A 71 -7.97 6.70 -3.50
N LEU A 72 -8.09 6.18 -4.73
CA LEU A 72 -8.41 4.75 -4.91
C LEU A 72 -7.28 3.89 -4.33
N GLY A 73 -6.04 4.40 -4.45
CA GLY A 73 -4.88 3.82 -3.83
C GLY A 73 -4.42 2.54 -4.52
N ALA A 74 -4.28 1.50 -3.71
CA ALA A 74 -3.82 0.18 -4.12
C ALA A 74 -4.63 -0.87 -3.34
N VAL A 75 -4.80 -2.07 -3.92
CA VAL A 75 -5.43 -3.22 -3.25
C VAL A 75 -4.72 -4.50 -3.67
N TYR A 76 -4.27 -5.28 -2.71
CA TYR A 76 -3.78 -6.63 -2.91
C TYR A 76 -4.92 -7.65 -2.97
N VAL A 77 -4.86 -8.54 -3.97
CA VAL A 77 -5.79 -9.64 -4.15
C VAL A 77 -4.99 -10.92 -4.40
N ASN A 78 -5.28 -11.95 -3.60
CA ASN A 78 -4.81 -13.30 -3.83
C ASN A 78 -6.00 -14.27 -3.83
N ASP A 79 -6.26 -14.93 -4.97
CA ASP A 79 -7.34 -15.92 -5.12
C ASP A 79 -6.88 -17.38 -4.94
N GLY A 80 -5.60 -17.57 -4.62
CA GLY A 80 -4.90 -18.84 -4.50
C GLY A 80 -4.27 -19.33 -5.80
N VAL A 81 -4.43 -18.61 -6.90
CA VAL A 81 -3.82 -18.90 -8.21
C VAL A 81 -2.98 -17.71 -8.68
N THR A 82 -3.50 -16.50 -8.48
CA THR A 82 -2.87 -15.24 -8.86
C THR A 82 -2.75 -14.32 -7.67
N ALA A 83 -1.58 -13.70 -7.52
CA ALA A 83 -1.32 -12.64 -6.55
C ALA A 83 -1.14 -11.32 -7.32
N THR A 84 -2.06 -10.38 -7.14
CA THR A 84 -2.11 -9.13 -7.91
C THR A 84 -2.32 -7.95 -6.99
N ILE A 85 -1.49 -6.92 -7.12
CA ILE A 85 -1.74 -5.60 -6.55
C ILE A 85 -2.38 -4.74 -7.64
N TYR A 86 -3.66 -4.42 -7.46
CA TYR A 86 -4.33 -3.43 -8.28
C TYR A 86 -3.94 -2.02 -7.83
N LEU A 87 -3.55 -1.17 -8.77
CA LEU A 87 -2.99 0.14 -8.47
C LEU A 87 -3.64 1.23 -9.33
N ASP A 88 -4.05 2.33 -8.69
CA ASP A 88 -4.58 3.51 -9.39
C ASP A 88 -3.48 4.52 -9.66
N MET A 89 -2.85 4.40 -10.83
CA MET A 89 -1.79 5.32 -11.28
C MET A 89 -2.27 6.76 -11.48
N LYS A 90 -3.57 7.08 -11.36
CA LYS A 90 -4.07 8.45 -11.38
C LYS A 90 -3.95 9.14 -10.01
N SER A 91 -3.83 8.36 -8.93
CA SER A 91 -3.68 8.88 -7.59
C SER A 91 -2.34 9.63 -7.43
N GLU A 92 -2.32 10.62 -6.53
CA GLU A 92 -1.13 11.44 -6.30
C GLU A 92 0.05 10.65 -5.73
N TYR A 93 1.24 10.91 -6.28
CA TYR A 93 2.49 10.17 -6.06
C TYR A 93 2.82 9.93 -4.59
N GLY A 94 2.70 10.96 -3.76
CA GLY A 94 3.08 10.88 -2.34
C GLY A 94 2.20 9.93 -1.53
N ALA A 95 0.89 9.91 -1.78
CA ALA A 95 -0.03 9.01 -1.10
C ALA A 95 0.06 7.59 -1.69
N LEU A 96 0.13 7.49 -3.01
CA LEU A 96 0.13 6.21 -3.71
C LEU A 96 1.35 5.36 -3.35
N ALA A 97 2.53 5.95 -3.14
CA ALA A 97 3.70 5.19 -2.72
C ALA A 97 3.54 4.56 -1.32
N ILE A 98 2.87 5.26 -0.39
CA ILE A 98 2.60 4.77 0.97
C ILE A 98 1.57 3.63 0.91
N LEU A 99 0.53 3.78 0.10
CA LEU A 99 -0.52 2.76 -0.07
C LEU A 99 0.00 1.54 -0.82
N LEU A 100 0.80 1.72 -1.89
CA LEU A 100 1.46 0.61 -2.57
C LEU A 100 2.35 -0.18 -1.61
N PHE A 101 3.08 0.49 -0.74
CA PHE A 101 3.92 -0.20 0.25
C PHE A 101 3.09 -1.07 1.20
N HIS A 102 1.90 -0.62 1.61
CA HIS A 102 0.97 -1.43 2.38
C HIS A 102 0.65 -2.76 1.68
N GLU A 103 0.26 -2.67 0.41
CA GLU A 103 -0.08 -3.86 -0.37
C GLU A 103 1.12 -4.77 -0.63
N ILE A 104 2.33 -4.21 -0.72
CA ILE A 104 3.56 -5.01 -0.77
C ILE A 104 3.76 -5.82 0.52
N ILE A 105 3.41 -5.25 1.69
CA ILE A 105 3.47 -6.01 2.95
C ILE A 105 2.48 -7.17 2.94
N HIS A 106 1.24 -6.96 2.48
CA HIS A 106 0.29 -8.06 2.32
C HIS A 106 0.77 -9.12 1.33
N ALA A 107 1.36 -8.69 0.22
CA ALA A 107 1.88 -9.61 -0.79
C ALA A 107 3.04 -10.47 -0.26
N LEU A 108 3.79 -9.96 0.72
CA LEU A 108 4.87 -10.69 1.42
C LEU A 108 4.38 -11.44 2.68
N ASP A 109 3.11 -11.33 3.06
CA ASP A 109 2.57 -12.01 4.24
C ASP A 109 2.20 -13.45 3.91
N ASP A 110 3.06 -14.39 4.32
CA ASP A 110 2.85 -15.83 4.15
C ASP A 110 1.50 -16.32 4.71
N ASN A 111 0.95 -15.65 5.72
CA ASN A 111 -0.34 -16.04 6.30
C ASN A 111 -1.51 -15.77 5.35
N LEU A 112 -1.42 -14.72 4.53
CA LEU A 112 -2.40 -14.42 3.49
C LEU A 112 -2.19 -15.26 2.23
N ASN A 113 -0.96 -15.72 1.99
CA ASN A 113 -0.62 -16.53 0.83
C ASN A 113 -0.80 -18.03 1.05
N ALA A 114 -1.03 -18.46 2.30
CA ALA A 114 -1.26 -19.86 2.61
C ALA A 114 -2.55 -20.40 1.98
N SER A 115 -2.42 -21.49 1.22
CA SER A 115 -3.51 -22.24 0.58
C SER A 115 -4.60 -22.76 1.54
N GLY A 116 -4.39 -22.65 2.85
CA GLY A 116 -5.32 -23.04 3.91
C GLY A 116 -6.43 -22.03 4.23
N LEU A 117 -6.42 -20.80 3.69
CA LEU A 117 -7.43 -19.78 3.99
C LEU A 117 -8.88 -20.24 3.71
N LYS A 118 -9.07 -21.07 2.68
CA LYS A 118 -10.39 -21.64 2.31
C LYS A 118 -10.92 -22.64 3.35
N LEU A 119 -10.04 -23.22 4.17
CA LEU A 119 -10.37 -24.19 5.22
C LEU A 119 -10.62 -23.53 6.58
N LEU A 120 -10.31 -22.23 6.73
CA LEU A 120 -10.55 -21.50 7.97
C LEU A 120 -12.03 -21.19 8.15
N THR A 121 -12.49 -21.28 9.39
CA THR A 121 -13.78 -20.71 9.80
C THR A 121 -13.79 -19.19 9.59
N ARG A 122 -14.98 -18.59 9.52
CA ARG A 122 -15.15 -17.13 9.40
C ARG A 122 -14.36 -16.35 10.47
N VAL A 123 -14.48 -16.75 11.73
CA VAL A 123 -13.80 -16.07 12.86
C VAL A 123 -12.28 -16.17 12.74
N GLN A 124 -11.76 -17.34 12.36
CA GLN A 124 -10.31 -17.51 12.14
C GLN A 124 -9.81 -16.64 11.00
N ARG A 125 -10.58 -16.52 9.91
CA ARG A 125 -10.25 -15.66 8.77
C ARG A 125 -10.26 -14.18 9.16
N GLU A 126 -11.29 -13.72 9.85
CA GLU A 126 -11.39 -12.33 10.33
C GLU A 126 -10.21 -11.99 11.26
N LYS A 127 -9.80 -12.92 12.14
CA LYS A 127 -8.61 -12.75 12.99
C LYS A 127 -7.31 -12.67 12.20
N LEU A 128 -7.14 -13.54 11.20
CA LEU A 128 -5.94 -13.55 10.37
C LEU A 128 -5.83 -12.26 9.53
N ILE A 129 -6.95 -11.82 8.93
CA ILE A 129 -7.01 -10.54 8.21
C ILE A 129 -6.62 -9.41 9.16
N LEU A 130 -7.23 -9.32 10.35
CA LEU A 130 -6.89 -8.27 11.32
C LEU A 130 -5.40 -8.27 11.70
N GLN A 131 -4.79 -9.44 11.88
CA GLN A 131 -3.35 -9.53 12.17
C GLN A 131 -2.50 -9.03 11.01
N SER A 132 -2.85 -9.36 9.77
CA SER A 132 -2.17 -8.89 8.58
C SER A 132 -2.29 -7.37 8.41
N GLU A 133 -3.50 -6.82 8.61
CA GLU A 133 -3.75 -5.37 8.57
C GLU A 133 -2.96 -4.62 9.64
N ILE A 134 -2.91 -5.13 10.87
CA ILE A 134 -2.11 -4.53 11.95
C ILE A 134 -0.63 -4.44 11.53
N LEU A 135 -0.07 -5.53 10.99
CA LEU A 135 1.30 -5.54 10.52
C LEU A 135 1.51 -4.55 9.36
N ALA A 136 0.62 -4.56 8.37
CA ALA A 136 0.72 -3.69 7.20
C ALA A 136 0.62 -2.21 7.58
N PHE A 137 -0.31 -1.82 8.45
CA PHE A 137 -0.42 -0.45 8.94
C PHE A 137 0.76 -0.01 9.82
N GLU A 138 1.29 -0.90 10.66
CA GLU A 138 2.50 -0.60 11.44
C GLU A 138 3.68 -0.29 10.49
N LYS A 139 3.91 -1.15 9.50
CA LYS A 139 4.99 -0.96 8.52
C LYS A 139 4.77 0.27 7.65
N GLN A 140 3.53 0.52 7.21
CA GLN A 140 3.16 1.71 6.46
C GLN A 140 3.45 2.98 7.25
N TYR A 141 3.09 3.02 8.53
CA TYR A 141 3.34 4.17 9.40
C TYR A 141 4.84 4.45 9.56
N LEU A 142 5.64 3.40 9.79
CA LEU A 142 7.10 3.52 9.91
C LEU A 142 7.74 4.03 8.61
N LEU A 143 7.36 3.45 7.45
CA LEU A 143 7.82 3.93 6.15
C LEU A 143 7.47 5.40 5.95
N ALA A 144 6.20 5.76 6.19
CA ALA A 144 5.73 7.13 5.99
C ALA A 144 6.51 8.13 6.85
N ASN A 145 6.90 7.76 8.08
CA ASN A 145 7.73 8.61 8.93
C ASN A 145 9.15 8.77 8.38
N GLU A 146 9.82 7.68 7.99
CA GLU A 146 11.15 7.76 7.37
C GLU A 146 11.13 8.62 6.10
N LEU A 147 10.10 8.49 5.25
CA LEU A 147 9.95 9.31 4.06
C LEU A 147 9.64 10.78 4.38
N LYS A 148 8.87 11.06 5.44
CA LYS A 148 8.60 12.45 5.89
C LYS A 148 9.84 13.11 6.48
N GLU A 149 10.78 12.34 7.02
CA GLU A 149 12.08 12.84 7.50
C GLU A 149 13.02 13.16 6.32
N GLU A 150 13.14 12.27 5.34
CA GLU A 150 13.95 12.52 4.13
C GLU A 150 13.33 13.62 3.23
N PHE A 151 11.99 13.68 3.16
CA PHE A 151 11.25 14.64 2.35
C PHE A 151 10.21 15.40 3.18
N PRO A 152 10.58 16.49 3.87
CA PRO A 152 9.62 17.28 4.66
C PRO A 152 8.41 17.80 3.86
N ALA A 153 8.56 18.03 2.55
CA ALA A 153 7.47 18.40 1.65
C ALA A 153 6.36 17.33 1.56
N LEU A 154 6.68 16.04 1.76
CA LEU A 154 5.69 14.97 1.83
C LEU A 154 4.72 15.17 3.00
N ARG A 155 5.23 15.62 4.16
CA ARG A 155 4.40 15.93 5.33
C ARG A 155 3.41 17.06 5.03
N LEU A 156 3.89 18.14 4.41
CA LEU A 156 3.05 19.28 4.02
C LEU A 156 1.97 18.84 3.02
N PHE A 157 2.36 18.06 2.02
CA PHE A 157 1.44 17.49 1.04
C PHE A 157 0.34 16.63 1.71
N LEU A 158 0.70 15.66 2.54
CA LEU A 158 -0.27 14.75 3.16
C LEU A 158 -1.24 15.50 4.09
N ASN A 159 -0.73 16.45 4.88
CA ASN A 159 -1.54 17.27 5.77
C ASN A 159 -2.47 18.22 5.02
N ALA A 160 -2.04 18.77 3.88
CA ALA A 160 -2.86 19.69 3.09
C ALA A 160 -3.90 18.95 2.24
N ARG A 161 -3.50 17.82 1.62
CA ARG A 161 -4.33 17.10 0.64
C ARG A 161 -5.25 16.06 1.29
N TYR A 162 -4.78 15.38 2.32
CA TYR A 162 -5.53 14.34 3.02
C TYR A 162 -5.60 14.57 4.54
N PRO A 163 -6.02 15.76 5.01
CA PRO A 163 -5.99 16.12 6.43
C PRO A 163 -6.79 15.16 7.34
N LYS A 164 -7.79 14.48 6.77
CA LYS A 164 -8.68 13.55 7.49
C LYS A 164 -8.29 12.08 7.33
N SER A 165 -7.32 11.76 6.48
CA SER A 165 -6.93 10.37 6.24
C SER A 165 -6.06 9.89 7.39
N LYS A 166 -6.65 9.12 8.31
CA LYS A 166 -5.91 8.53 9.43
C LYS A 166 -4.84 7.55 8.92
N ILE A 167 -5.16 6.74 7.89
CA ILE A 167 -4.25 5.75 7.32
C ILE A 167 -2.93 6.39 6.83
N LEU A 168 -2.96 7.61 6.28
CA LEU A 168 -1.75 8.27 5.76
C LEU A 168 -0.99 9.10 6.82
N ASN A 169 -1.67 9.52 7.89
CA ASN A 169 -1.16 10.53 8.81
C ASN A 169 -0.89 10.03 10.23
N GLN A 170 -1.47 8.91 10.64
CA GLN A 170 -1.47 8.46 12.02
C GLN A 170 -1.04 7.01 12.15
N HIS A 171 -0.52 6.65 13.32
CA HIS A 171 -0.35 5.26 13.70
C HIS A 171 -1.70 4.71 14.13
N LEU A 172 -2.26 3.78 13.35
CA LEU A 172 -3.53 3.14 13.67
C LEU A 172 -3.34 2.06 14.73
N ARG A 173 -4.18 2.06 15.75
CA ARG A 173 -4.24 0.96 16.71
C ARG A 173 -5.18 -0.12 16.19
N ALA A 174 -5.09 -1.33 16.74
CA ALA A 174 -5.98 -2.43 16.38
C ALA A 174 -7.48 -2.06 16.41
N ALA A 175 -7.89 -1.24 17.38
CA ALA A 175 -9.28 -0.74 17.46
C ALA A 175 -9.67 0.16 16.28
N ASP A 176 -8.76 1.03 15.82
CA ASP A 176 -9.00 1.88 14.66
C ASP A 176 -9.14 1.02 13.37
N ILE A 177 -8.35 -0.05 13.27
CA ILE A 177 -8.40 -0.99 12.13
C ILE A 177 -9.70 -1.80 12.13
N VAL A 178 -10.13 -2.30 13.29
CA VAL A 178 -11.42 -3.00 13.44
C VAL A 178 -12.59 -2.11 13.01
N GLU A 179 -12.57 -0.83 13.40
CA GLU A 179 -13.58 0.16 13.00
C GLU A 179 -13.57 0.38 11.48
N LEU A 180 -12.38 0.58 10.88
CA LEU A 180 -12.23 0.79 9.43
C LEU A 180 -12.82 -0.35 8.61
N TYR A 181 -12.53 -1.60 8.99
CA TYR A 181 -12.98 -2.78 8.25
C TYR A 181 -14.34 -3.32 8.69
N GLN A 182 -15.00 -2.66 9.65
CA GLN A 182 -16.26 -3.11 10.25
C GLN A 182 -16.19 -4.58 10.69
N LEU A 183 -15.02 -5.03 11.14
CA LEU A 183 -14.83 -6.39 11.62
C LEU A 183 -15.67 -6.53 12.89
N LYS A 184 -16.51 -7.57 12.96
CA LYS A 184 -17.23 -7.85 14.21
C LYS A 184 -16.17 -8.22 15.23
N SER A 185 -16.05 -7.42 16.29
CA SER A 185 -15.22 -7.75 17.43
C SER A 185 -15.57 -9.17 17.88
N ALA A 186 -14.60 -10.07 17.73
CA ALA A 186 -14.71 -11.44 18.23
C ALA A 186 -14.73 -11.45 19.76
#